data_AF-A0A2B4SUD8-F1
#
_entry.id   AF-A0A2B4SUD8-F1
#
_cell.length_a   1.000
_cell.length_b   1.000
_cell.length_c   1.000
_cell.angle_alpha   90.00
_cell.angle_beta   90.00
_cell.angle_gamma   90.00
#
_symmetry.space_group_name_H-M   'P 1'
#
loop_
_entity.id
_entity.type
_entity.pdbx_description
1 polymer ?
#
loop_
_entity_poly.entity_id
_entity_poly.type
_entity_poly.pdbx_seq_one_letter_code
_entity_poly.pdbx_strand_id
1 'polypeptide(L)'
;MDDHELNFVSSLGHDSSSKASSERMNRRQSKVSIFHLAAFVFVLGFSFLVAGIVLITLSQTRSSETKKNSALNQTITRKVNSTFGENETIAESRCAFSSEAQLAGLEAFFIKVKEERKHFTPYRSYLTKEKFEPYNPEPQAIKKLTDQTMRLYEELLEIKGGLDVGKLKLHERRQLAVAEHELKHFFGKPYGNNYYTGAWMLGPNQRCTSEPITSLPAHLRVALYIFLKNQNKTLKVAENAMKILPKFREGIQQYKFNLQRGVASGMIRSRSECAEGLNCMKGKYRDLFTRKSPEAVLSWYGVRRDIENFARHVNMQDSSLWINKYGKNMSDSLTNAVVEFIGMPLVSLFDYLENDHMAHCVPSNVSSGLGTRPVDHVYVNGTKTSVKTNQTLDGKERIMKGKDAYAEILSYFTTTKYTPGKH
;
A
#
# COMPACT_ATOMS: atom_id res chain seq x y z
N MET A 1 -0.33 -12.66 -7.38
CA MET A 1 0.82 -11.88 -7.90
C MET A 1 0.13 -10.85 -8.75
N ASP A 2 -0.32 -9.79 -8.09
CA ASP A 2 -1.49 -9.03 -8.52
C ASP A 2 -1.08 -7.58 -8.82
N ASP A 3 -1.39 -7.18 -10.04
CA ASP A 3 -1.77 -5.84 -10.51
C ASP A 3 -1.02 -4.64 -9.91
N HIS A 4 0.20 -4.45 -10.38
CA HIS A 4 0.77 -3.13 -10.58
C HIS A 4 1.28 -3.07 -12.00
N GLU A 5 0.67 -2.23 -12.84
CA GLU A 5 1.31 -1.46 -13.92
C GLU A 5 0.23 -0.78 -14.79
N LEU A 6 0.56 0.44 -15.23
CA LEU A 6 -0.03 1.22 -16.33
C LEU A 6 -1.30 2.04 -16.07
N ASN A 7 -1.08 3.34 -15.79
CA ASN A 7 -1.82 4.42 -16.46
C ASN A 7 -0.91 5.66 -16.54
N PHE A 8 -0.14 5.73 -17.63
CA PHE A 8 0.57 6.92 -18.07
C PHE A 8 0.08 7.26 -19.47
N VAL A 9 -0.22 8.55 -19.70
CA VAL A 9 -0.56 9.24 -20.96
C VAL A 9 -2.01 9.15 -21.46
N SER A 10 -2.75 10.23 -21.27
CA SER A 10 -3.52 10.85 -22.36
C SER A 10 -3.78 12.33 -22.10
N SER A 11 -3.42 13.18 -23.05
CA SER A 11 -4.16 14.37 -23.47
C SER A 11 -3.26 15.19 -24.40
N LEU A 12 -3.66 15.29 -25.66
CA LEU A 12 -3.61 16.52 -26.46
C LEU A 12 -4.26 16.21 -27.81
N GLY A 13 -5.39 16.88 -28.08
CA GLY A 13 -6.06 16.86 -29.37
C GLY A 13 -6.76 18.19 -29.61
N HIS A 14 -6.42 18.84 -30.72
CA HIS A 14 -7.29 19.53 -31.67
C HIS A 14 -6.43 20.34 -32.66
N ASP A 15 -6.59 20.13 -33.97
CA ASP A 15 -7.29 21.13 -34.81
C ASP A 15 -7.60 20.59 -36.22
N SER A 16 -8.69 21.08 -36.81
CA SER A 16 -9.25 20.63 -38.08
C SER A 16 -9.61 21.82 -38.98
N SER A 17 -9.09 21.90 -40.21
CA SER A 17 -9.80 22.41 -41.40
C SER A 17 -8.86 22.48 -42.61
N SER A 18 -9.06 21.61 -43.61
CA SER A 18 -8.72 21.84 -45.05
C SER A 18 -8.97 20.63 -45.97
N LYS A 19 -9.78 19.63 -45.58
CA LYS A 19 -9.83 18.29 -46.23
C LYS A 19 -10.96 18.03 -47.22
N ALA A 20 -11.72 19.01 -47.70
CA ALA A 20 -12.96 18.70 -48.41
C ALA A 20 -12.84 18.40 -49.93
N SER A 21 -11.74 18.78 -50.61
CA SER A 21 -11.67 18.64 -52.09
C SER A 21 -10.81 17.46 -52.58
N SER A 22 -9.88 16.95 -51.76
CA SER A 22 -9.00 15.81 -52.11
C SER A 22 -9.67 14.44 -51.84
N GLU A 23 -10.75 14.40 -51.07
CA GLU A 23 -11.35 13.16 -50.55
C GLU A 23 -12.14 12.33 -51.57
N ARG A 24 -12.63 12.91 -52.68
CA ARG A 24 -13.46 12.14 -53.64
C ARG A 24 -12.66 11.26 -54.59
N MET A 25 -11.42 11.63 -54.94
CA MET A 25 -10.61 10.85 -55.89
C MET A 25 -9.80 9.74 -55.18
N ASN A 26 -9.39 9.95 -53.92
CA ASN A 26 -8.72 8.93 -53.09
C ASN A 26 -9.66 7.81 -52.59
N ARG A 27 -10.98 8.03 -52.56
CA ARG A 27 -11.95 7.07 -52.01
C ARG A 27 -12.17 5.82 -52.89
N ARG A 28 -11.79 5.86 -54.17
CA ARG A 28 -11.93 4.72 -55.09
C ARG A 28 -10.68 3.81 -55.12
N GLN A 29 -9.49 4.39 -54.96
CA GLN A 29 -8.21 3.64 -54.85
C GLN A 29 -8.00 3.06 -53.44
N SER A 30 -8.49 3.73 -52.39
CA SER A 30 -8.39 3.28 -50.99
C SER A 30 -9.18 2.01 -50.66
N LYS A 31 -10.32 1.75 -51.32
CA LYS A 31 -11.16 0.57 -51.02
C LYS A 31 -10.48 -0.75 -51.39
N VAL A 32 -9.72 -0.80 -52.48
CA VAL A 32 -8.99 -2.00 -52.90
C VAL A 32 -7.82 -2.30 -51.93
N SER A 33 -7.12 -1.26 -51.48
CA SER A 33 -6.04 -1.39 -50.49
C SER A 33 -6.54 -1.81 -49.10
N ILE A 34 -7.70 -1.30 -48.65
CA ILE A 34 -8.31 -1.70 -47.37
C ILE A 34 -8.80 -3.16 -47.40
N PHE A 35 -9.34 -3.64 -48.53
CA PHE A 35 -9.75 -5.04 -48.64
C PHE A 35 -8.56 -6.01 -48.55
N HIS A 36 -7.42 -5.70 -49.17
CA HIS A 36 -6.21 -6.53 -49.04
C HIS A 36 -5.62 -6.48 -47.63
N LEU A 37 -5.63 -5.30 -46.97
CA LEU A 37 -5.17 -5.16 -45.59
C LEU A 37 -6.07 -5.94 -44.62
N ALA A 38 -7.39 -5.85 -44.79
CA ALA A 38 -8.36 -6.58 -43.97
C ALA A 38 -8.23 -8.10 -44.15
N ALA A 39 -8.05 -8.58 -45.39
CA ALA A 39 -7.80 -9.98 -45.66
C ALA A 39 -6.49 -10.47 -45.02
N PHE A 40 -5.42 -9.67 -45.08
CA PHE A 40 -4.13 -10.01 -44.46
C PHE A 40 -4.23 -10.09 -42.94
N VAL A 41 -4.92 -9.13 -42.30
CA VAL A 41 -5.20 -9.15 -40.85
C VAL A 41 -6.06 -10.36 -40.46
N PHE A 42 -7.03 -10.74 -41.29
CA PHE A 42 -7.87 -11.90 -41.03
C PHE A 42 -7.08 -13.21 -41.11
N VAL A 43 -6.18 -13.35 -42.09
CA VAL A 43 -5.30 -14.52 -42.25
C VAL A 43 -4.32 -14.61 -41.07
N LEU A 44 -3.66 -13.50 -40.70
CA LEU A 44 -2.76 -13.45 -39.53
C LEU A 44 -3.50 -13.77 -38.23
N GLY A 45 -4.68 -13.20 -38.03
CA GLY A 45 -5.54 -13.49 -36.88
C GLY A 45 -5.91 -14.97 -36.80
N PHE A 46 -6.25 -15.58 -37.93
CA PHE A 46 -6.54 -17.00 -38.00
C PHE A 46 -5.29 -17.86 -37.71
N SER A 47 -4.12 -17.50 -38.22
CA SER A 47 -2.86 -18.19 -37.91
C SER A 47 -2.52 -18.14 -36.41
N PHE A 48 -2.69 -16.99 -35.76
CA PHE A 48 -2.49 -16.86 -34.31
C PHE A 48 -3.54 -17.63 -33.50
N LEU A 49 -4.78 -17.70 -33.97
CA LEU A 49 -5.84 -18.46 -33.31
C LEU A 49 -5.56 -19.97 -33.38
N VAL A 50 -5.12 -20.48 -34.53
CA VAL A 50 -4.70 -21.88 -34.68
C VAL A 50 -3.48 -22.19 -33.80
N ALA A 51 -2.46 -21.32 -33.79
CA ALA A 51 -1.30 -21.49 -32.92
C ALA A 51 -1.70 -21.46 -31.43
N GLY A 52 -2.60 -20.57 -31.05
CA GLY A 52 -3.15 -20.48 -29.68
C GLY A 52 -3.90 -21.75 -29.28
N ILE A 53 -4.76 -22.28 -30.14
CA ILE A 53 -5.46 -23.55 -29.89
C ILE A 53 -4.47 -24.70 -29.76
N VAL A 54 -3.46 -24.79 -30.64
CA VAL A 54 -2.42 -25.84 -30.57
C VAL A 54 -1.61 -25.74 -29.27
N LEU A 55 -1.27 -24.52 -28.82
CA LEU A 55 -0.57 -24.32 -27.54
C LEU A 55 -1.44 -24.66 -26.34
N ILE A 56 -2.76 -24.36 -26.40
CA ILE A 56 -3.71 -24.74 -25.34
C ILE A 56 -3.90 -26.26 -25.31
N THR A 57 -4.04 -26.94 -26.44
CA THR A 57 -4.17 -28.40 -26.48
C THR A 57 -2.89 -29.10 -26.04
N LEU A 58 -1.70 -28.60 -26.44
CA LEU A 58 -0.40 -29.06 -25.93
C LEU A 58 -0.25 -28.83 -24.42
N SER A 59 -0.75 -27.72 -23.89
CA SER A 59 -0.78 -27.43 -22.46
C SER A 59 -1.71 -28.39 -21.71
N GLN A 60 -2.89 -28.68 -22.27
CA GLN A 60 -3.86 -29.60 -21.68
C GLN A 60 -3.38 -31.06 -21.72
N THR A 61 -2.70 -31.50 -22.78
CA THR A 61 -2.08 -32.84 -22.84
C THR A 61 -0.91 -32.96 -21.86
N ARG A 62 -0.05 -31.94 -21.73
CA ARG A 62 0.97 -31.92 -20.67
C ARG A 62 0.36 -31.93 -19.26
N SER A 63 -0.73 -31.20 -19.05
CA SER A 63 -1.41 -31.17 -17.75
C SER A 63 -2.12 -32.49 -17.44
N SER A 64 -2.59 -33.24 -18.44
CA SER A 64 -3.22 -34.56 -18.24
C SER A 64 -2.19 -35.65 -17.94
N GLU A 65 -1.01 -35.61 -18.59
CA GLU A 65 0.14 -36.46 -18.23
C GLU A 65 0.65 -36.17 -16.81
N THR A 66 0.71 -34.89 -16.42
CA THR A 66 1.11 -34.48 -15.07
C THR A 66 0.10 -34.94 -14.00
N LYS A 67 -1.21 -34.91 -14.32
CA LYS A 67 -2.27 -35.43 -13.43
C LYS A 67 -2.28 -36.96 -13.35
N LYS A 68 -2.00 -37.69 -14.44
CA LYS A 68 -1.85 -39.15 -14.41
C LYS A 68 -0.67 -39.58 -13.54
N ASN A 69 0.46 -38.87 -13.62
CA ASN A 69 1.63 -39.14 -12.79
C ASN A 69 1.41 -38.77 -11.31
N SER A 70 0.62 -37.73 -11.02
CA SER A 70 0.26 -37.36 -9.65
C SER A 70 -0.73 -38.34 -9.01
N ALA A 71 -1.68 -38.90 -9.78
CA ALA A 71 -2.64 -39.89 -9.29
C ALA A 71 -1.99 -41.28 -9.06
N LEU A 72 -0.99 -41.64 -9.88
CA LEU A 72 -0.19 -42.85 -9.68
C LEU A 72 0.62 -42.77 -8.37
N ASN A 73 1.22 -41.62 -8.07
CA ASN A 73 1.98 -41.42 -6.83
C ASN A 73 1.10 -41.39 -5.57
N GLN A 74 -0.15 -40.94 -5.67
CA GLN A 74 -1.07 -40.91 -4.53
C GLN A 74 -1.61 -42.30 -4.13
N THR A 75 -1.62 -43.24 -5.08
CA THR A 75 -2.07 -44.62 -4.85
C THR A 75 -1.00 -45.47 -4.16
N ILE A 76 0.28 -45.13 -4.31
CA ILE A 76 1.42 -45.85 -3.68
C ILE A 76 1.57 -45.50 -2.19
N THR A 77 1.10 -44.33 -1.74
CA THR A 77 1.21 -43.89 -0.33
C THR A 77 0.22 -44.53 0.67
N ARG A 78 -0.62 -45.52 0.28
CA ARG A 78 -1.59 -46.16 1.21
C ARG A 78 -1.35 -47.64 1.51
N LYS A 79 -0.11 -48.12 1.44
CA LYS A 79 0.33 -49.37 2.10
C LYS A 79 1.75 -49.20 2.63
N VAL A 80 1.86 -48.72 3.86
CA VAL A 80 3.08 -48.91 4.66
C VAL A 80 2.90 -50.24 5.39
N ASN A 81 3.66 -51.25 4.99
CA ASN A 81 4.12 -52.30 5.89
C ASN A 81 5.61 -52.49 5.63
N SER A 82 6.37 -52.34 6.70
CA SER A 82 7.82 -52.32 6.77
C SER A 82 8.43 -53.65 6.32
N THR A 83 9.46 -53.60 5.48
CA THR A 83 10.64 -54.48 5.58
C THR A 83 11.83 -53.83 4.90
N PHE A 84 12.97 -54.00 5.56
CA PHE A 84 14.32 -53.52 5.29
C PHE A 84 14.84 -53.84 3.88
N GLY A 85 15.58 -52.91 3.27
CA GLY A 85 16.54 -53.19 2.20
C GLY A 85 16.50 -52.24 0.99
N GLU A 86 17.69 -51.75 0.65
CA GLU A 86 18.12 -51.07 -0.58
C GLU A 86 17.90 -49.56 -0.76
N ASN A 87 18.97 -48.96 -1.29
CA ASN A 87 19.23 -47.55 -1.49
C ASN A 87 18.21 -46.89 -2.42
N GLU A 88 17.15 -46.31 -1.86
CA GLU A 88 16.34 -45.35 -2.59
C GLU A 88 17.05 -43.98 -2.60
N THR A 89 17.57 -43.60 -3.76
CA THR A 89 17.75 -42.19 -4.11
C THR A 89 16.39 -41.50 -3.93
N ILE A 90 16.20 -40.84 -2.79
CA ILE A 90 15.05 -40.00 -2.51
C ILE A 90 14.94 -39.01 -3.67
N ALA A 91 13.92 -39.17 -4.50
CA ALA A 91 13.61 -38.21 -5.55
C ALA A 91 13.31 -36.88 -4.87
N GLU A 92 14.33 -36.03 -4.80
CA GLU A 92 14.30 -34.76 -4.09
C GLU A 92 13.09 -33.99 -4.62
N SER A 93 12.13 -33.69 -3.74
CA SER A 93 10.93 -32.94 -4.12
C SER A 93 11.34 -31.70 -4.90
N ARG A 94 10.76 -31.48 -6.08
CA ARG A 94 11.08 -30.31 -6.93
C ARG A 94 10.92 -28.97 -6.21
N CYS A 95 10.18 -28.95 -5.10
CA CYS A 95 9.95 -27.77 -4.27
C CYS A 95 10.76 -27.77 -2.95
N ALA A 96 11.53 -28.80 -2.66
CA ALA A 96 12.38 -28.85 -1.47
C ALA A 96 13.60 -27.95 -1.64
N PHE A 97 14.01 -27.33 -0.53
CA PHE A 97 15.24 -26.55 -0.45
C PHE A 97 16.46 -27.42 -0.76
N SER A 98 17.46 -26.84 -1.44
CA SER A 98 18.79 -27.41 -1.62
C SER A 98 19.48 -27.66 -0.27
N SER A 99 20.43 -28.60 -0.23
CA SER A 99 21.23 -28.84 0.98
C SER A 99 21.91 -27.56 1.47
N GLU A 100 22.42 -26.74 0.56
CA GLU A 100 22.99 -25.42 0.87
C GLU A 100 21.97 -24.51 1.59
N ALA A 101 20.75 -24.40 1.05
CA ALA A 101 19.71 -23.58 1.64
C ALA A 101 19.22 -24.11 3.00
N GLN A 102 19.18 -25.43 3.18
CA GLN A 102 18.83 -26.07 4.45
C GLN A 102 19.90 -25.80 5.51
N LEU A 103 21.17 -26.00 5.16
CA LEU A 103 22.31 -25.73 6.05
C LEU A 103 22.38 -24.26 6.47
N ALA A 104 22.09 -23.35 5.55
CA ALA A 104 22.04 -21.92 5.81
C ALA A 104 20.75 -21.45 6.52
N GLY A 105 19.78 -22.34 6.78
CA GLY A 105 18.53 -22.00 7.46
C GLY A 105 17.57 -21.09 6.67
N LEU A 106 17.66 -21.05 5.34
CA LEU A 106 16.89 -20.12 4.50
C LEU A 106 15.37 -20.32 4.62
N GLU A 107 14.91 -21.56 4.79
CA GLU A 107 13.47 -21.84 4.94
C GLU A 107 12.89 -21.13 6.17
N ALA A 108 13.51 -21.33 7.34
CA ALA A 108 13.11 -20.69 8.58
C ALA A 108 13.21 -19.17 8.47
N PHE A 109 14.27 -18.66 7.83
CA PHE A 109 14.43 -17.23 7.60
C PHE A 109 13.32 -16.63 6.73
N PHE A 110 12.96 -17.27 5.61
CA PHE A 110 11.88 -16.77 4.74
C PHE A 110 10.51 -16.79 5.42
N ILE A 111 10.27 -17.74 6.33
CA ILE A 111 9.08 -17.72 7.20
C ILE A 111 9.09 -16.46 8.08
N LYS A 112 10.20 -16.13 8.75
CA LYS A 112 10.32 -14.88 9.54
C LYS A 112 10.01 -13.64 8.70
N VAL A 113 10.61 -13.51 7.51
CA VAL A 113 10.37 -12.36 6.61
C VAL A 113 8.90 -12.25 6.22
N LYS A 114 8.23 -13.38 5.96
CA LYS A 114 6.79 -13.41 5.63
C LYS A 114 5.93 -13.01 6.83
N GLU A 115 6.30 -13.42 8.03
CA GLU A 115 5.63 -13.00 9.27
C GLU A 115 5.85 -11.52 9.59
N GLU A 116 7.00 -10.95 9.24
CA GLU A 116 7.26 -9.52 9.43
C GLU A 116 6.49 -8.66 8.42
N ARG A 117 6.52 -9.03 7.12
CA ARG A 117 5.79 -8.34 6.03
C ARG A 117 4.32 -8.08 6.38
N LYS A 118 3.74 -9.02 7.11
CA LYS A 118 2.36 -9.04 7.60
C LYS A 118 2.00 -7.83 8.47
N HIS A 119 2.97 -7.12 9.05
CA HIS A 119 2.77 -5.87 9.79
C HIS A 119 2.72 -4.62 8.89
N PHE A 120 3.22 -4.71 7.64
CA PHE A 120 3.27 -3.59 6.68
C PHE A 120 2.09 -3.53 5.71
N THR A 121 1.29 -4.61 5.66
CA THR A 121 0.08 -4.71 4.85
C THR A 121 -1.16 -4.50 5.73
N PRO A 122 -1.77 -3.30 5.71
CA PRO A 122 -2.91 -2.97 6.58
C PRO A 122 -4.21 -3.72 6.23
N TYR A 123 -4.26 -4.44 5.12
CA TYR A 123 -5.49 -5.10 4.64
C TYR A 123 -5.31 -6.61 4.55
N ARG A 124 -5.98 -7.34 5.43
CA ARG A 124 -6.26 -8.75 5.19
C ARG A 124 -7.77 -8.93 5.06
N SER A 125 -8.17 -9.67 4.03
CA SER A 125 -9.56 -10.09 3.80
C SER A 125 -10.13 -10.99 4.90
N TYR A 126 -9.32 -11.36 5.88
CA TYR A 126 -9.61 -12.30 6.98
C TYR A 126 -9.25 -11.74 8.37
N LEU A 127 -9.20 -10.41 8.54
CA LEU A 127 -8.99 -9.84 9.88
C LEU A 127 -10.21 -10.15 10.77
N THR A 128 -9.94 -10.84 11.88
CA THR A 128 -10.89 -11.00 12.98
C THR A 128 -10.94 -9.70 13.80
N LYS A 129 -11.92 -9.57 14.71
CA LYS A 129 -12.02 -8.37 15.57
C LYS A 129 -10.74 -8.14 16.38
N GLU A 130 -10.10 -9.21 16.81
CA GLU A 130 -8.90 -9.19 17.65
C GLU A 130 -7.66 -8.77 16.87
N LYS A 131 -7.68 -8.90 15.55
CA LYS A 131 -6.54 -8.60 14.66
C LYS A 131 -6.69 -7.28 13.91
N PHE A 132 -7.88 -6.66 13.97
CA PHE A 132 -8.12 -5.41 13.27
C PHE A 132 -7.59 -4.23 14.08
N GLU A 133 -6.73 -3.44 13.46
CA GLU A 133 -6.30 -2.14 13.97
C GLU A 133 -6.40 -1.09 12.85
N PRO A 134 -6.92 0.12 13.13
CA PRO A 134 -6.82 1.24 12.20
C PRO A 134 -5.37 1.62 11.91
N TYR A 135 -5.19 2.51 10.93
CA TYR A 135 -3.87 3.06 10.63
C TYR A 135 -3.25 3.71 11.87
N ASN A 136 -2.04 3.28 12.26
CA ASN A 136 -1.27 3.87 13.36
C ASN A 136 -0.03 4.61 12.82
N PRO A 137 -0.05 5.96 12.81
CA PRO A 137 1.10 6.79 12.45
C PRO A 137 2.02 7.16 13.63
N GLU A 138 1.90 6.53 14.80
CA GLU A 138 2.77 6.82 15.94
C GLU A 138 4.25 6.61 15.59
N PRO A 139 5.14 7.57 15.92
CA PRO A 139 6.56 7.45 15.65
C PRO A 139 7.18 6.18 16.23
N GLN A 140 6.76 5.76 17.44
CA GLN A 140 7.28 4.53 18.04
C GLN A 140 6.84 3.27 17.27
N ALA A 141 5.64 3.26 16.69
CA ALA A 141 5.17 2.14 15.86
C ALA A 141 6.01 2.05 14.57
N ILE A 142 6.28 3.19 13.93
CA ILE A 142 7.17 3.25 12.74
C ILE A 142 8.57 2.77 13.13
N LYS A 143 9.15 3.31 14.21
CA LYS A 143 10.48 2.93 14.70
C LYS A 143 10.60 1.45 14.98
N LYS A 144 9.63 0.87 15.69
CA LYS A 144 9.62 -0.56 16.01
C LYS A 144 9.71 -1.41 14.74
N LEU A 145 8.90 -1.08 13.73
CA LEU A 145 8.90 -1.78 12.45
C LEU A 145 10.20 -1.57 11.66
N THR A 146 10.74 -0.34 11.66
CA THR A 146 12.06 -0.02 11.08
C THR A 146 13.15 -0.87 11.72
N ASP A 147 13.26 -0.87 13.05
CA ASP A 147 14.30 -1.59 13.80
C ASP A 147 14.18 -3.12 13.64
N GLN A 148 12.96 -3.66 13.63
CA GLN A 148 12.72 -5.07 13.35
C GLN A 148 13.18 -5.46 11.93
N THR A 149 12.86 -4.63 10.94
CA THR A 149 13.25 -4.87 9.55
C THR A 149 14.77 -4.77 9.36
N MET A 150 15.42 -3.78 9.98
CA MET A 150 16.88 -3.63 9.92
C MET A 150 17.59 -4.85 10.51
N ARG A 151 17.13 -5.37 11.66
CA ARG A 151 17.69 -6.60 12.25
C ARG A 151 17.55 -7.81 11.34
N LEU A 152 16.39 -7.97 10.69
CA LEU A 152 16.21 -9.06 9.72
C LEU A 152 17.10 -8.87 8.48
N TYR A 153 17.35 -7.63 8.07
CA TYR A 153 18.27 -7.34 6.98
C TYR A 153 19.71 -7.69 7.36
N GLU A 154 20.14 -7.36 8.57
CA GLU A 154 21.45 -7.76 9.10
C GLU A 154 21.58 -9.28 9.18
N GLU A 155 20.58 -9.99 9.73
CA GLU A 155 20.52 -11.46 9.75
C GLU A 155 20.65 -12.05 8.33
N LEU A 156 19.98 -11.46 7.34
CA LEU A 156 20.12 -11.88 5.94
C LEU A 156 21.54 -11.69 5.41
N LEU A 157 22.19 -10.56 5.71
CA LEU A 157 23.56 -10.29 5.28
C LEU A 157 24.55 -11.28 5.89
N GLU A 158 24.35 -11.66 7.17
CA GLU A 158 25.13 -12.70 7.84
C GLU A 158 24.96 -14.06 7.15
N ILE A 159 23.71 -14.48 6.90
CA ILE A 159 23.40 -15.72 6.16
C ILE A 159 24.09 -15.70 4.80
N LYS A 160 23.96 -14.60 4.04
CA LYS A 160 24.59 -14.44 2.72
C LYS A 160 26.12 -14.51 2.76
N GLY A 161 26.75 -14.11 3.87
CA GLY A 161 28.20 -14.13 4.03
C GLY A 161 28.79 -15.56 4.00
N GLY A 162 28.02 -16.56 4.43
CA GLY A 162 28.42 -17.97 4.41
C GLY A 162 27.81 -18.81 3.29
N LEU A 163 27.02 -18.20 2.41
CA LEU A 163 26.15 -18.90 1.46
C LEU A 163 26.80 -19.07 0.08
N ASP A 164 26.90 -20.31 -0.40
CA ASP A 164 27.27 -20.60 -1.78
C ASP A 164 26.05 -20.44 -2.70
N VAL A 165 25.83 -19.21 -3.17
CA VAL A 165 24.71 -18.86 -4.07
C VAL A 165 24.71 -19.70 -5.36
N GLY A 166 25.86 -20.25 -5.78
CA GLY A 166 25.97 -21.13 -6.94
C GLY A 166 25.24 -22.47 -6.75
N LYS A 167 25.17 -22.97 -5.51
CA LYS A 167 24.51 -24.23 -5.14
C LYS A 167 23.01 -24.09 -4.88
N LEU A 168 22.50 -22.87 -4.81
CA LEU A 168 21.07 -22.62 -4.64
C LEU A 168 20.28 -22.92 -5.90
N LYS A 169 19.06 -23.45 -5.71
CA LYS A 169 18.08 -23.60 -6.78
C LYS A 169 17.61 -22.23 -7.26
N LEU A 170 17.12 -22.15 -8.50
CA LEU A 170 16.68 -20.88 -9.10
C LEU A 170 15.61 -20.16 -8.25
N HIS A 171 14.65 -20.90 -7.70
CA HIS A 171 13.58 -20.33 -6.88
C HIS A 171 14.09 -19.80 -5.52
N GLU A 172 15.11 -20.42 -4.93
CA GLU A 172 15.76 -19.97 -3.70
C GLU A 172 16.51 -18.66 -3.94
N ARG A 173 17.29 -18.57 -5.02
CA ARG A 173 17.98 -17.33 -5.42
C ARG A 173 16.99 -16.19 -5.64
N ARG A 174 15.84 -16.48 -6.26
CA ARG A 174 14.77 -15.50 -6.44
C ARG A 174 14.19 -15.06 -5.10
N GLN A 175 13.88 -15.99 -4.20
CA GLN A 175 13.36 -15.65 -2.86
C GLN A 175 14.37 -14.84 -2.05
N LEU A 176 15.66 -15.20 -2.11
CA LEU A 176 16.75 -14.47 -1.47
C LEU A 176 16.82 -13.02 -1.97
N ALA A 177 16.79 -12.82 -3.29
CA ALA A 177 16.83 -11.48 -3.89
C ALA A 177 15.58 -10.64 -3.53
N VAL A 178 14.39 -11.27 -3.51
CA VAL A 178 13.16 -10.59 -3.08
C VAL A 178 13.23 -10.22 -1.61
N ALA A 179 13.65 -11.13 -0.73
CA ALA A 179 13.81 -10.86 0.70
C ALA A 179 14.81 -9.72 0.94
N GLU A 180 15.94 -9.73 0.25
CA GLU A 180 16.95 -8.67 0.32
C GLU A 180 16.37 -7.31 -0.07
N HIS A 181 15.69 -7.25 -1.22
CA HIS A 181 15.10 -6.01 -1.70
C HIS A 181 14.01 -5.48 -0.76
N GLU A 182 13.16 -6.36 -0.24
CA GLU A 182 12.05 -5.98 0.63
C GLU A 182 12.54 -5.51 2.00
N LEU A 183 13.49 -6.23 2.61
CA LEU A 183 14.06 -5.86 3.90
C LEU A 183 14.86 -4.56 3.80
N LYS A 184 15.69 -4.42 2.77
CA LYS A 184 16.46 -3.19 2.54
C LYS A 184 15.58 -1.95 2.39
N HIS A 185 14.38 -2.10 1.83
CA HIS A 185 13.47 -0.98 1.54
C HIS A 185 12.16 -1.03 2.33
N PHE A 186 12.18 -1.65 3.51
CA PHE A 186 11.06 -1.62 4.45
C PHE A 186 9.72 -2.02 3.83
N PHE A 187 9.73 -3.13 3.07
CA PHE A 187 8.59 -3.69 2.36
C PHE A 187 7.89 -2.73 1.39
N GLY A 188 8.71 -1.96 0.66
CA GLY A 188 8.26 -1.21 -0.52
C GLY A 188 7.58 0.13 -0.25
N LYS A 189 7.70 0.68 0.96
CA LYS A 189 7.24 2.04 1.30
C LYS A 189 8.37 2.87 1.91
N PRO A 190 9.42 3.17 1.13
CA PRO A 190 10.64 3.81 1.65
C PRO A 190 10.39 5.20 2.28
N TYR A 191 9.34 5.92 1.87
CA TYR A 191 8.98 7.22 2.44
C TYR A 191 8.24 7.13 3.79
N GLY A 192 7.54 6.03 4.07
CA GLY A 192 6.64 5.92 5.21
C GLY A 192 7.12 4.96 6.30
N ASN A 193 7.87 3.94 5.92
CA ASN A 193 8.22 2.84 6.81
C ASN A 193 9.63 2.96 7.42
N ASN A 194 10.48 3.87 6.93
CA ASN A 194 11.77 4.15 7.56
C ASN A 194 11.67 5.36 8.50
N TYR A 195 11.69 5.08 9.80
CA TYR A 195 11.67 6.07 10.87
C TYR A 195 12.82 7.09 10.77
N TYR A 196 14.04 6.64 10.47
CA TYR A 196 15.26 7.45 10.54
C TYR A 196 15.37 8.50 9.42
N THR A 197 14.70 8.28 8.29
CA THR A 197 14.64 9.28 7.20
C THR A 197 13.83 10.52 7.58
N GLY A 198 12.92 10.40 8.55
CA GLY A 198 11.96 11.45 8.89
C GLY A 198 10.93 11.77 7.80
N ALA A 199 10.92 11.03 6.68
CA ALA A 199 10.07 11.32 5.53
C ALA A 199 8.57 11.19 5.85
N TRP A 200 8.21 10.37 6.85
CA TRP A 200 6.86 10.22 7.38
C TRP A 200 6.28 11.50 8.00
N MET A 201 7.12 12.52 8.28
CA MET A 201 6.68 13.84 8.78
C MET A 201 6.38 14.86 7.66
N LEU A 202 6.75 14.57 6.40
CA LEU A 202 6.67 15.53 5.30
C LEU A 202 5.24 15.86 4.84
N GLY A 203 4.28 15.02 5.20
CA GLY A 203 2.91 15.14 4.76
C GLY A 203 2.69 14.88 3.27
N PRO A 204 1.47 15.21 2.80
CA PRO A 204 0.99 14.79 1.49
C PRO A 204 1.83 15.37 0.36
N ASN A 205 1.95 14.61 -0.72
CA ASN A 205 2.56 15.05 -1.98
C ASN A 205 1.66 14.76 -3.17
N GLN A 206 2.09 15.06 -4.40
CA GLN A 206 1.33 14.77 -5.62
C GLN A 206 0.85 13.31 -5.75
N ARG A 207 1.51 12.35 -5.11
CA ARG A 207 1.11 10.93 -5.02
C ARG A 207 0.45 10.58 -3.68
N CYS A 208 -0.29 11.51 -3.07
CA CYS A 208 -0.96 11.32 -1.77
C CYS A 208 -1.83 10.05 -1.73
N THR A 209 -2.32 9.58 -2.87
CA THR A 209 -3.17 8.39 -2.99
C THR A 209 -2.52 7.11 -2.47
N SER A 210 -1.19 7.08 -2.38
CA SER A 210 -0.42 5.96 -1.83
C SER A 210 -0.16 6.11 -0.33
N GLU A 211 -0.55 7.23 0.28
CA GLU A 211 -0.39 7.48 1.71
C GLU A 211 -1.54 6.84 2.50
N PRO A 212 -1.26 6.19 3.65
CA PRO A 212 -2.28 5.48 4.42
C PRO A 212 -3.47 6.36 4.83
N ILE A 213 -3.23 7.64 5.10
CA ILE A 213 -4.28 8.59 5.48
C ILE A 213 -5.37 8.69 4.40
N THR A 214 -5.03 8.54 3.11
CA THR A 214 -6.00 8.58 2.00
C THR A 214 -6.84 7.31 1.86
N SER A 215 -6.47 6.26 2.59
CA SER A 215 -7.19 4.98 2.56
C SER A 215 -8.20 4.82 3.70
N LEU A 216 -8.38 5.84 4.56
CA LEU A 216 -9.34 5.80 5.67
C LEU A 216 -10.77 5.35 5.29
N PRO A 217 -11.35 5.73 4.13
CA PRO A 217 -12.66 5.20 3.71
C PRO A 217 -12.67 3.67 3.60
N ALA A 218 -11.60 3.08 3.08
CA ALA A 218 -11.46 1.63 3.00
C ALA A 218 -11.30 1.01 4.39
N HIS A 219 -10.49 1.61 5.27
CA HIS A 219 -10.32 1.15 6.66
C HIS A 219 -11.65 1.17 7.43
N LEU A 220 -12.41 2.24 7.33
CA LEU A 220 -13.71 2.36 7.99
C LEU A 220 -14.70 1.31 7.45
N ARG A 221 -14.76 1.11 6.14
CA ARG A 221 -15.61 0.07 5.55
C ARG A 221 -15.26 -1.32 6.06
N VAL A 222 -13.97 -1.64 6.17
CA VAL A 222 -13.50 -2.92 6.73
C VAL A 222 -13.87 -3.02 8.22
N ALA A 223 -13.71 -1.97 9.00
CA ALA A 223 -14.13 -1.94 10.41
C ALA A 223 -15.64 -2.20 10.54
N LEU A 224 -16.48 -1.48 9.78
CA LEU A 224 -17.93 -1.69 9.80
C LEU A 224 -18.31 -3.11 9.35
N TYR A 225 -17.57 -3.68 8.39
CA TYR A 225 -17.78 -5.07 8.00
C TYR A 225 -17.49 -6.04 9.15
N ILE A 226 -16.32 -5.94 9.79
CA ILE A 226 -15.86 -6.83 10.85
C ILE A 226 -16.69 -6.68 12.13
N PHE A 227 -16.99 -5.42 12.52
CA PHE A 227 -17.61 -5.10 13.79
C PHE A 227 -19.13 -5.05 13.74
N LEU A 228 -19.76 -4.85 12.57
CA LEU A 228 -21.23 -4.79 12.43
C LEU A 228 -21.76 -5.84 11.44
N LYS A 229 -21.33 -5.80 10.18
CA LYS A 229 -21.98 -6.58 9.10
C LYS A 229 -21.85 -8.08 9.32
N ASN A 230 -20.66 -8.57 9.65
CA ASN A 230 -20.36 -10.00 9.81
C ASN A 230 -20.65 -10.53 11.23
N GLN A 231 -21.53 -9.86 11.98
CA GLN A 231 -21.77 -10.14 13.40
C GLN A 231 -23.27 -10.29 13.67
N ASN A 232 -23.59 -10.97 14.77
CA ASN A 232 -24.97 -11.04 15.27
C ASN A 232 -25.46 -9.65 15.65
N LYS A 233 -26.73 -9.35 15.36
CA LYS A 233 -27.32 -8.02 15.50
C LYS A 233 -27.78 -7.81 16.94
N THR A 234 -26.82 -7.51 17.82
CA THR A 234 -27.05 -7.37 19.26
C THR A 234 -26.51 -6.05 19.81
N LEU A 235 -27.00 -5.66 20.98
CA LEU A 235 -26.50 -4.49 21.72
C LEU A 235 -24.99 -4.56 21.93
N LYS A 236 -24.46 -5.71 22.33
CA LYS A 236 -23.02 -5.88 22.62
C LYS A 236 -22.15 -5.62 21.38
N VAL A 237 -22.65 -6.00 20.21
CA VAL A 237 -21.93 -5.79 18.94
C VAL A 237 -21.88 -4.30 18.59
N ALA A 238 -22.98 -3.56 18.79
CA ALA A 238 -22.99 -2.11 18.63
C ALA A 238 -22.00 -1.41 19.57
N GLU A 239 -21.94 -1.82 20.85
CA GLU A 239 -20.97 -1.27 21.81
C GLU A 239 -19.53 -1.54 21.39
N ASN A 240 -19.24 -2.75 20.89
CA ASN A 240 -17.90 -3.09 20.40
C ASN A 240 -17.52 -2.25 19.18
N ALA A 241 -18.47 -1.97 18.28
CA ALA A 241 -18.23 -1.07 17.15
C ALA A 241 -17.96 0.37 17.63
N MET A 242 -18.66 0.88 18.64
CA MET A 242 -18.35 2.20 19.19
C MET A 242 -16.94 2.26 19.78
N LYS A 243 -16.44 1.18 20.40
CA LYS A 243 -15.10 1.14 21.01
C LYS A 243 -13.94 1.20 20.03
N ILE A 244 -14.12 0.81 18.77
CA ILE A 244 -13.04 0.85 17.77
C ILE A 244 -12.91 2.22 17.10
N LEU A 245 -13.99 3.02 17.06
CA LEU A 245 -14.00 4.32 16.40
C LEU A 245 -13.00 5.34 16.99
N PRO A 246 -12.81 5.45 18.32
CA PRO A 246 -11.78 6.33 18.90
C PRO A 246 -10.37 6.11 18.37
N LYS A 247 -9.99 4.88 18.03
CA LYS A 247 -8.68 4.58 17.45
C LYS A 247 -8.46 5.24 16.08
N PHE A 248 -9.53 5.51 15.32
CA PHE A 248 -9.41 6.30 14.09
C PHE A 248 -9.07 7.76 14.39
N ARG A 249 -9.70 8.36 15.40
CA ARG A 249 -9.41 9.73 15.85
C ARG A 249 -7.95 9.85 16.25
N GLU A 250 -7.47 8.91 17.08
CA GLU A 250 -6.07 8.84 17.52
C GLU A 250 -5.11 8.85 16.33
N GLY A 251 -5.33 7.96 15.34
CA GLY A 251 -4.50 7.91 14.14
C GLY A 251 -4.53 9.20 13.31
N ILE A 252 -5.70 9.80 13.11
CA ILE A 252 -5.83 11.05 12.35
C ILE A 252 -5.13 12.22 13.07
N GLN A 253 -5.31 12.32 14.38
CA GLN A 253 -4.66 13.36 15.20
C GLN A 253 -3.15 13.16 15.24
N GLN A 254 -2.68 11.92 15.39
CA GLN A 254 -1.26 11.62 15.38
C GLN A 254 -0.63 11.95 14.02
N TYR A 255 -1.33 11.72 12.91
CA TYR A 255 -0.87 12.20 11.60
C TYR A 255 -0.70 13.72 11.57
N LYS A 256 -1.67 14.49 12.10
CA LYS A 256 -1.55 15.95 12.24
C LYS A 256 -0.34 16.36 13.10
N PHE A 257 -0.14 15.69 14.24
CA PHE A 257 1.02 15.95 15.11
C PHE A 257 2.35 15.65 14.43
N ASN A 258 2.41 14.61 13.59
CA ASN A 258 3.61 14.31 12.80
C ASN A 258 3.93 15.43 11.80
N LEU A 259 2.93 16.06 11.19
CA LEU A 259 3.14 17.22 10.31
C LEU A 259 3.66 18.45 11.06
N GLN A 260 3.11 18.71 12.25
CA GLN A 260 3.57 19.80 13.12
C GLN A 260 5.01 19.57 13.58
N ARG A 261 5.34 18.32 13.92
CA ARG A 261 6.71 17.90 14.21
C ARG A 261 7.62 18.06 12.99
N GLY A 262 7.15 17.75 11.79
CA GLY A 262 7.87 18.00 10.55
C GLY A 262 8.30 19.46 10.38
N VAL A 263 7.41 20.41 10.68
CA VAL A 263 7.74 21.84 10.70
C VAL A 263 8.85 22.13 11.72
N ALA A 264 8.68 21.70 12.97
CA ALA A 264 9.64 21.96 14.05
C ALA A 264 11.01 21.31 13.80
N SER A 265 11.03 20.17 13.12
CA SER A 265 12.24 19.41 12.82
C SER A 265 12.89 19.75 11.47
N GLY A 266 12.27 20.62 10.67
CA GLY A 266 12.76 20.99 9.35
C GLY A 266 12.45 19.98 8.24
N MET A 267 11.66 18.95 8.54
CA MET A 267 11.10 18.01 7.56
C MET A 267 9.82 18.59 6.97
N ILE A 268 9.97 19.64 6.17
CA ILE A 268 8.87 20.35 5.52
C ILE A 268 9.08 20.44 4.02
N ARG A 269 7.98 20.33 3.27
CA ARG A 269 7.98 20.38 1.81
C ARG A 269 8.17 21.80 1.27
N SER A 270 8.58 21.89 0.01
CA SER A 270 8.51 23.17 -0.72
C SER A 270 7.06 23.60 -0.90
N ARG A 271 6.83 24.89 -1.13
CA ARG A 271 5.48 25.44 -1.35
C ARG A 271 4.77 24.77 -2.53
N SER A 272 5.50 24.47 -3.60
CA SER A 272 4.95 23.74 -4.76
C SER A 272 4.53 22.32 -4.37
N GLU A 273 5.39 21.57 -3.69
CA GLU A 273 5.07 20.20 -3.25
C GLU A 273 3.91 20.17 -2.25
N CYS A 274 3.84 21.13 -1.32
CA CYS A 274 2.73 21.24 -0.38
C CYS A 274 1.42 21.54 -1.11
N ALA A 275 1.43 22.45 -2.08
CA ALA A 275 0.25 22.79 -2.87
C ALA A 275 -0.23 21.58 -3.70
N GLU A 276 0.68 20.84 -4.33
CA GLU A 276 0.37 19.60 -5.03
C GLU A 276 -0.22 18.53 -4.09
N GLY A 277 0.38 18.35 -2.91
CA GLY A 277 -0.12 17.45 -1.87
C GLY A 277 -1.52 17.81 -1.41
N LEU A 278 -1.75 19.09 -1.11
CA LEU A 278 -3.06 19.60 -0.72
C LEU A 278 -4.10 19.41 -1.84
N ASN A 279 -3.73 19.70 -3.09
CA ASN A 279 -4.62 19.49 -4.23
C ASN A 279 -4.96 18.01 -4.43
N CYS A 280 -3.99 17.10 -4.25
CA CYS A 280 -4.24 15.66 -4.28
C CYS A 280 -5.22 15.24 -3.16
N MET A 281 -5.03 15.75 -1.94
CA MET A 281 -5.93 15.48 -0.80
C MET A 281 -7.34 16.02 -1.06
N LYS A 282 -7.48 17.23 -1.63
CA LYS A 282 -8.75 17.81 -2.07
C LYS A 282 -9.45 16.93 -3.10
N GLY A 283 -8.69 16.37 -4.04
CA GLY A 283 -9.23 15.41 -5.02
C GLY A 283 -9.79 14.14 -4.35
N LYS A 284 -9.11 13.62 -3.32
CA LYS A 284 -9.54 12.40 -2.62
C LYS A 284 -10.67 12.61 -1.62
N TYR A 285 -10.70 13.75 -0.93
CA TYR A 285 -11.66 14.06 0.12
C TYR A 285 -12.51 15.28 -0.21
N ARG A 286 -12.92 15.40 -1.48
CA ARG A 286 -13.59 16.58 -2.02
C ARG A 286 -14.72 17.10 -1.13
N ASP A 287 -15.63 16.22 -0.71
CA ASP A 287 -16.79 16.66 0.07
C ASP A 287 -16.42 17.21 1.46
N LEU A 288 -15.36 16.67 2.09
CA LEU A 288 -14.84 17.18 3.37
C LEU A 288 -14.17 18.54 3.21
N PHE A 289 -13.43 18.76 2.13
CA PHE A 289 -12.79 20.05 1.84
C PHE A 289 -13.79 21.12 1.38
N THR A 290 -14.66 20.80 0.42
CA THR A 290 -15.61 21.76 -0.15
C THR A 290 -16.68 22.17 0.84
N ARG A 291 -17.24 21.22 1.62
CA ARG A 291 -18.34 21.52 2.53
C ARG A 291 -17.87 21.88 3.94
N LYS A 292 -16.60 21.60 4.28
CA LYS A 292 -16.08 21.65 5.65
C LYS A 292 -17.01 20.97 6.67
N SER A 293 -17.69 19.90 6.25
CA SER A 293 -18.73 19.22 7.02
C SER A 293 -18.25 17.83 7.45
N PRO A 294 -18.12 17.58 8.77
CA PRO A 294 -17.80 16.26 9.32
C PRO A 294 -18.72 15.14 8.82
N GLU A 295 -20.00 15.43 8.56
CA GLU A 295 -21.03 14.49 8.12
C GLU A 295 -20.76 13.92 6.73
N ALA A 296 -19.89 14.56 5.94
CA ALA A 296 -19.51 14.07 4.62
C ALA A 296 -18.92 12.65 4.65
N VAL A 297 -18.35 12.18 5.78
CA VAL A 297 -17.86 10.79 5.90
C VAL A 297 -18.99 9.75 5.79
N LEU A 298 -20.25 10.14 6.02
CA LEU A 298 -21.39 9.25 5.92
C LEU A 298 -21.77 8.95 4.46
N SER A 299 -21.33 9.78 3.51
CA SER A 299 -21.52 9.53 2.07
C SER A 299 -20.52 8.51 1.51
N TRP A 300 -19.48 8.17 2.28
CA TRP A 300 -18.52 7.16 1.86
C TRP A 300 -19.19 5.81 1.65
N TYR A 301 -18.70 5.09 0.65
CA TYR A 301 -19.32 3.87 0.17
C TYR A 301 -19.61 2.88 1.31
N GLY A 302 -20.90 2.60 1.51
CA GLY A 302 -21.40 1.61 2.47
C GLY A 302 -21.52 2.10 3.91
N VAL A 303 -20.97 3.25 4.31
CA VAL A 303 -20.93 3.67 5.73
C VAL A 303 -22.34 3.80 6.33
N ARG A 304 -23.16 4.72 5.79
CA ARG A 304 -24.53 4.92 6.27
C ARG A 304 -25.37 3.66 6.15
N ARG A 305 -25.34 3.02 4.98
CA ARG A 305 -26.10 1.80 4.68
C ARG A 305 -25.80 0.67 5.67
N ASP A 306 -24.53 0.44 5.97
CA ASP A 306 -24.12 -0.70 6.81
C ASP A 306 -24.51 -0.44 8.29
N ILE A 307 -24.48 0.81 8.75
CA ILE A 307 -24.99 1.21 10.08
C ILE A 307 -26.51 1.04 10.18
N GLU A 308 -27.26 1.60 9.22
CA GLU A 308 -28.73 1.51 9.20
C GLU A 308 -29.21 0.06 9.09
N ASN A 309 -28.57 -0.73 8.21
CA ASN A 309 -28.87 -2.15 8.07
C ASN A 309 -28.58 -2.92 9.34
N PHE A 310 -27.50 -2.61 10.06
CA PHE A 310 -27.25 -3.24 11.34
C PHE A 310 -28.35 -2.90 12.35
N ALA A 311 -28.62 -1.62 12.57
CA ALA A 311 -29.57 -1.14 13.57
C ALA A 311 -31.00 -1.66 13.33
N ARG A 312 -31.45 -1.71 12.07
CA ARG A 312 -32.80 -2.19 11.71
C ARG A 312 -33.05 -3.66 12.05
N HIS A 313 -32.01 -4.48 12.12
CA HIS A 313 -32.12 -5.91 12.38
C HIS A 313 -31.78 -6.29 13.83
N VAL A 314 -31.50 -5.32 14.70
CA VAL A 314 -31.38 -5.57 16.14
C VAL A 314 -32.78 -5.83 16.71
N ASN A 315 -32.89 -6.81 17.59
CA ASN A 315 -34.18 -7.14 18.21
C ASN A 315 -34.71 -5.97 19.07
N MET A 316 -36.01 -5.98 19.34
CA MET A 316 -36.68 -4.89 20.06
C MET A 316 -36.19 -4.74 21.51
N GLN A 317 -35.85 -5.84 22.20
CA GLN A 317 -35.36 -5.79 23.58
C GLN A 317 -34.02 -5.04 23.66
N ASP A 318 -33.05 -5.42 22.81
CA ASP A 318 -31.75 -4.77 22.73
C ASP A 318 -31.87 -3.31 22.28
N SER A 319 -32.80 -3.01 21.38
CA SER A 319 -33.08 -1.65 20.93
C SER A 319 -33.61 -0.76 22.08
N SER A 320 -34.56 -1.28 22.88
CA SER A 320 -35.08 -0.58 24.05
C SER A 320 -34.01 -0.40 25.13
N LEU A 321 -33.20 -1.43 25.41
CA LEU A 321 -32.06 -1.32 26.34
C LEU A 321 -31.06 -0.28 25.88
N TRP A 322 -30.78 -0.20 24.57
CA TRP A 322 -29.91 0.82 24.01
C TRP A 322 -30.46 2.23 24.22
N ILE A 323 -31.73 2.46 23.88
CA ILE A 323 -32.37 3.78 24.05
C ILE A 323 -32.37 4.19 25.53
N ASN A 324 -32.69 3.28 26.44
CA ASN A 324 -32.67 3.55 27.88
C ASN A 324 -31.26 3.93 28.38
N LYS A 325 -30.22 3.32 27.82
CA LYS A 325 -28.82 3.57 28.23
C LYS A 325 -28.24 4.84 27.62
N TYR A 326 -28.50 5.09 26.34
CA TYR A 326 -27.81 6.14 25.57
C TYR A 326 -28.70 7.34 25.21
N GLY A 327 -30.00 7.27 25.45
CA GLY A 327 -30.96 8.36 25.19
C GLY A 327 -31.27 8.63 23.72
N LYS A 328 -30.79 7.76 22.81
CA LYS A 328 -30.96 7.88 21.35
C LYS A 328 -31.00 6.51 20.72
N ASN A 329 -31.58 6.40 19.52
CA ASN A 329 -31.59 5.13 18.81
C ASN A 329 -30.16 4.72 18.37
N MET A 330 -30.02 3.43 18.08
CA MET A 330 -28.71 2.83 17.78
C MET A 330 -28.11 3.33 16.47
N SER A 331 -28.94 3.57 15.45
CA SER A 331 -28.48 4.08 14.15
C SER A 331 -27.88 5.48 14.30
N ASP A 332 -28.55 6.37 15.01
CA ASP A 332 -28.07 7.73 15.30
C ASP A 332 -26.83 7.70 16.18
N SER A 333 -26.77 6.78 17.14
CA SER A 333 -25.61 6.64 18.01
C SER A 333 -24.35 6.29 17.23
N LEU A 334 -24.42 5.26 16.38
CA LEU A 334 -23.31 4.81 15.54
C LEU A 334 -22.95 5.85 14.46
N THR A 335 -23.96 6.49 13.86
CA THR A 335 -23.78 7.57 12.88
C THR A 335 -23.04 8.75 13.50
N ASN A 336 -23.51 9.23 14.64
CA ASN A 336 -22.88 10.34 15.36
C ASN A 336 -21.45 9.98 15.79
N ALA A 337 -21.21 8.74 16.25
CA ALA A 337 -19.87 8.30 16.61
C ALA A 337 -18.92 8.32 15.39
N VAL A 338 -19.37 7.89 14.20
CA VAL A 338 -18.54 7.97 12.98
C VAL A 338 -18.20 9.43 12.63
N VAL A 339 -19.18 10.33 12.73
CA VAL A 339 -18.95 11.76 12.50
C VAL A 339 -17.96 12.33 13.53
N GLU A 340 -18.14 12.00 14.80
CA GLU A 340 -17.34 12.53 15.92
C GLU A 340 -15.89 12.01 15.91
N PHE A 341 -15.68 10.73 15.63
CA PHE A 341 -14.36 10.09 15.71
C PHE A 341 -13.59 10.09 14.39
N ILE A 342 -14.24 10.38 13.26
CA ILE A 342 -13.59 10.35 11.94
C ILE A 342 -13.82 11.66 11.19
N GLY A 343 -15.07 12.11 11.07
CA GLY A 343 -15.42 13.33 10.35
C GLY A 343 -14.77 14.59 10.95
N MET A 344 -14.99 14.84 12.24
CA MET A 344 -14.44 16.00 12.94
C MET A 344 -12.91 16.07 12.90
N PRO A 345 -12.14 15.01 13.25
CA PRO A 345 -10.69 15.08 13.19
C PRO A 345 -10.16 15.24 11.75
N LEU A 346 -10.83 14.71 10.73
CA LEU A 346 -10.45 14.95 9.33
C LEU A 346 -10.64 16.41 8.92
N VAL A 347 -11.78 17.01 9.26
CA VAL A 347 -11.98 18.45 9.00
C VAL A 347 -10.92 19.28 9.71
N SER A 348 -10.57 18.96 10.96
CA SER A 348 -9.50 19.65 11.70
C SER A 348 -8.10 19.45 11.09
N LEU A 349 -7.81 18.27 10.54
CA LEU A 349 -6.57 18.01 9.81
C LEU A 349 -6.52 18.81 8.50
N PHE A 350 -7.62 18.84 7.76
CA PHE A 350 -7.69 19.54 6.47
C PHE A 350 -7.62 21.05 6.62
N ASP A 351 -8.27 21.61 7.64
CA ASP A 351 -8.15 23.04 7.95
C ASP A 351 -6.71 23.41 8.32
N TYR A 352 -6.03 22.57 9.12
CA TYR A 352 -4.61 22.74 9.41
C TYR A 352 -3.73 22.64 8.15
N LEU A 353 -4.01 21.70 7.25
CA LEU A 353 -3.27 21.60 5.99
C LEU A 353 -3.44 22.86 5.14
N GLU A 354 -4.66 23.41 5.04
CA GLU A 354 -4.95 24.59 4.23
C GLU A 354 -4.37 25.88 4.80
N ASN A 355 -4.52 26.09 6.11
CA ASN A 355 -4.32 27.41 6.71
C ASN A 355 -2.98 27.53 7.46
N ASP A 356 -2.55 26.47 8.14
CA ASP A 356 -1.36 26.51 9.01
C ASP A 356 -0.14 25.87 8.34
N HIS A 357 -0.27 24.63 7.89
CA HIS A 357 0.85 23.86 7.33
C HIS A 357 1.41 24.51 6.06
N MET A 358 0.52 24.99 5.18
CA MET A 358 0.91 25.70 3.96
C MET A 358 1.76 26.95 4.25
N ALA A 359 1.51 27.66 5.36
CA ALA A 359 2.29 28.82 5.74
C ALA A 359 3.73 28.45 6.10
N HIS A 360 3.97 27.22 6.57
CA HIS A 360 5.31 26.74 6.92
C HIS A 360 6.12 26.15 5.75
N CYS A 361 5.48 25.92 4.60
CA CYS A 361 6.15 25.38 3.44
C CYS A 361 7.20 26.34 2.89
N VAL A 362 8.38 25.80 2.59
CA VAL A 362 9.54 26.62 2.24
C VAL A 362 9.51 27.04 0.76
N PRO A 363 10.12 28.16 0.38
CA PRO A 363 10.30 28.50 -1.03
C PRO A 363 11.05 27.39 -1.79
N SER A 364 10.74 27.18 -3.06
CA SER A 364 11.33 26.09 -3.86
C SER A 364 12.84 26.24 -4.10
N ASN A 365 13.39 27.46 -3.96
CA ASN A 365 14.83 27.72 -3.98
C ASN A 365 15.54 27.37 -2.65
N VAL A 366 14.80 27.21 -1.55
CA VAL A 366 15.35 26.77 -0.24
C VAL A 366 15.44 25.25 -0.18
N SER A 367 14.42 24.57 -0.68
CA SER A 367 14.40 23.10 -0.77
C SER A 367 13.68 22.68 -2.03
N SER A 368 14.36 21.94 -2.89
CA SER A 368 13.80 21.37 -4.13
C SER A 368 13.50 19.87 -4.03
N GLY A 369 13.77 19.23 -2.88
CA GLY A 369 13.46 17.82 -2.66
C GLY A 369 13.99 17.27 -1.35
N LEU A 370 14.03 15.94 -1.22
CA LEU A 370 14.49 15.27 0.00
C LEU A 370 15.96 15.53 0.32
N GLY A 371 16.80 15.72 -0.71
CA GLY A 371 18.24 15.94 -0.60
C GLY A 371 18.66 17.15 0.24
N THR A 372 17.77 18.14 0.36
CA THR A 372 18.00 19.42 1.07
C THR A 372 17.27 19.50 2.41
N ARG A 373 16.77 18.36 2.92
CA ARG A 373 16.04 18.27 4.19
C ARG A 373 16.84 17.48 5.23
N PRO A 374 16.65 17.72 6.53
CA PRO A 374 15.83 18.79 7.12
C PRO A 374 16.40 20.18 6.84
N VAL A 375 15.55 21.21 6.77
CA VAL A 375 15.99 22.62 6.72
C VAL A 375 16.40 23.10 8.11
N ASP A 376 17.31 24.07 8.21
CA ASP A 376 17.90 24.50 9.50
C ASP A 376 17.02 25.46 10.32
N HIS A 377 16.00 26.06 9.71
CA HIS A 377 15.15 27.07 10.34
C HIS A 377 13.69 26.87 9.96
N VAL A 378 12.80 27.28 10.87
CA VAL A 378 11.37 27.32 10.59
C VAL A 378 11.08 28.48 9.64
N TYR A 379 10.19 28.25 8.68
CA TYR A 379 9.71 29.28 7.75
C TYR A 379 8.26 29.62 8.05
N VAL A 380 7.87 30.86 7.77
CA VAL A 380 6.48 31.33 7.80
C VAL A 380 6.25 32.22 6.58
N ASN A 381 5.23 31.90 5.78
CA ASN A 381 4.87 32.59 4.55
C ASN A 381 6.06 32.80 3.61
N GLY A 382 6.91 31.78 3.48
CA GLY A 382 8.10 31.81 2.63
C GLY A 382 9.31 32.56 3.23
N THR A 383 9.17 33.16 4.41
CA THR A 383 10.26 33.90 5.07
C THR A 383 10.91 33.04 6.15
N LYS A 384 12.24 33.03 6.16
CA LYS A 384 13.05 32.37 7.18
C LYS A 384 12.87 33.07 8.53
N THR A 385 12.54 32.33 9.59
CA THR A 385 12.46 32.86 10.96
C THR A 385 13.79 32.68 11.71
N SER A 386 13.91 33.30 12.89
CA SER A 386 15.06 33.10 13.80
C SER A 386 15.04 31.73 14.50
N VAL A 387 13.90 31.03 14.49
CA VAL A 387 13.73 29.73 15.17
C VAL A 387 14.49 28.65 14.40
N LYS A 388 15.46 28.01 15.06
CA LYS A 388 16.17 26.85 14.52
C LYS A 388 15.32 25.59 14.64
N THR A 389 15.45 24.70 13.66
CA THR A 389 14.75 23.42 13.69
C THR A 389 15.46 22.42 14.60
N ASN A 390 14.67 21.58 15.26
CA ASN A 390 15.18 20.47 16.05
C ASN A 390 15.28 19.20 15.17
N GLN A 391 16.44 19.02 14.55
CA GLN A 391 16.71 17.92 13.62
C GLN A 391 16.96 16.57 14.32
N THR A 392 16.15 16.27 15.34
CA THR A 392 16.20 15.02 16.10
C THR A 392 14.85 14.31 16.10
N LEU A 393 14.91 12.98 16.23
CA LEU A 393 13.78 12.11 16.45
C LEU A 393 13.70 11.77 17.95
N ASP A 394 12.55 12.07 18.55
CA ASP A 394 12.22 11.83 19.96
C ASP A 394 13.23 12.47 20.93
N GLY A 395 13.88 13.55 20.49
CA GLY A 395 14.92 14.27 21.23
C GLY A 395 16.23 13.52 21.41
N LYS A 396 16.39 12.35 20.77
CA LYS A 396 17.53 11.45 20.98
C LYS A 396 18.35 11.20 19.73
N GLU A 397 17.70 10.76 18.66
CA GLU A 397 18.36 10.29 17.44
C GLU A 397 18.42 11.41 16.40
N ARG A 398 19.49 11.53 15.62
CA ARG A 398 19.50 12.55 14.54
C ARG A 398 18.66 12.08 13.36
N ILE A 399 17.92 13.00 12.75
CA ILE A 399 17.28 12.73 11.46
C ILE A 399 18.39 12.52 10.42
N MET A 400 18.22 11.51 9.58
CA MET A 400 19.13 11.23 8.49
C MET A 400 19.31 12.45 7.59
N LYS A 401 20.55 12.72 7.15
CA LYS A 401 20.81 13.82 6.23
C LYS A 401 20.09 13.57 4.91
N GLY A 402 19.56 14.63 4.31
CA GLY A 402 18.72 14.53 3.12
C GLY A 402 19.36 13.79 1.95
N LYS A 403 20.67 13.97 1.72
CA LYS A 403 21.40 13.25 0.67
C LYS A 403 21.41 11.73 0.91
N ASP A 404 21.61 11.32 2.16
CA ASP A 404 21.64 9.90 2.53
C ASP A 404 20.23 9.30 2.44
N ALA A 405 19.23 10.03 2.94
CA ALA A 405 17.82 9.63 2.83
C ALA A 405 17.39 9.53 1.35
N TYR A 406 17.78 10.47 0.51
CA TYR A 406 17.51 10.43 -0.92
C TYR A 406 18.17 9.24 -1.61
N ALA A 407 19.43 8.94 -1.29
CA ALA A 407 20.14 7.79 -1.86
C ALA A 407 19.47 6.46 -1.47
N GLU A 408 19.08 6.31 -0.20
CA GLU A 408 18.42 5.10 0.28
C GLU A 408 17.06 4.89 -0.40
N ILE A 409 16.22 5.93 -0.43
CA ILE A 409 14.90 5.88 -1.07
C ILE A 409 15.02 5.64 -2.57
N LEU A 410 15.96 6.29 -3.26
CA LEU A 410 16.16 6.12 -4.69
C LEU A 410 16.53 4.67 -5.04
N SER A 411 17.30 3.99 -4.18
CA SER A 411 17.73 2.61 -4.41
C SER A 411 16.59 1.58 -4.39
N TYR A 412 15.41 1.96 -3.92
CA TYR A 412 14.20 1.16 -4.09
C TYR A 412 13.69 1.18 -5.54
N PHE A 413 13.77 2.35 -6.19
CA PHE A 413 13.22 2.56 -7.54
C PHE A 413 14.22 2.24 -8.65
N THR A 414 15.51 2.16 -8.33
CA THR A 414 16.57 1.98 -9.32
C THR A 414 17.53 0.88 -8.92
N THR A 415 18.00 0.10 -9.90
CA THR A 415 19.07 -0.89 -9.72
C THR A 415 20.47 -0.28 -9.81
N THR A 416 20.59 0.97 -10.27
CA THR A 416 21.84 1.72 -10.38
C THR A 416 22.26 2.32 -9.04
N LYS A 417 23.54 2.18 -8.69
CA LYS A 417 24.13 2.86 -7.52
C LYS A 417 24.28 4.35 -7.84
N TYR A 418 23.58 5.20 -7.11
CA TYR A 418 23.65 6.65 -7.26
C TYR A 418 24.33 7.29 -6.03
N THR A 419 25.21 8.26 -6.24
CA THR A 419 25.81 9.06 -5.16
C THR A 419 25.39 10.52 -5.32
N PRO A 420 24.46 11.03 -4.49
CA PRO A 420 23.97 12.40 -4.62
C PRO A 420 25.08 13.44 -4.46
N GLY A 421 25.22 14.34 -5.44
CA GLY A 421 26.20 15.43 -5.43
C GLY A 421 27.52 15.16 -6.16
N LYS A 422 27.62 14.09 -6.97
CA LYS A 422 28.72 13.85 -7.92
C LYS A 422 28.36 14.18 -9.38
N HIS A 423 27.23 14.82 -9.62
CA HIS A 423 26.79 15.31 -10.93
C HIS A 423 26.20 16.69 -10.80
#